data_AF-A0A535F8L2-F1
#
_entry.id   AF-A0A535F8L2-F1
#
_cell.length_a   1.000
_cell.length_b   1.000
_cell.length_c   1.000
_cell.angle_alpha   90.00
_cell.angle_beta   90.00
_cell.angle_gamma   90.00
#
_symmetry.space_group_name_H-M   'P 1'
#
loop_
_entity.id
_entity.type
_entity.pdbx_description
1 polymer ?
#
loop_
_entity_poly.entity_id
_entity_poly.type
_entity_poly.pdbx_seq_one_letter_code
_entity_poly.pdbx_strand_id
1 'polypeptide(L)'
;MLDPNLFSQSFLTSSPPNGDTLRRVSSALRIETAEPKVLGTPVRECISRLAAGTERLYAENSILKTRLQAATAVLSARKEAKKGKRIALKDQLLLTTEDIYKTVTALDKDAKERREKRISRKRKRKAQESDSEAEDMASSGNEEPSPLPELHECIVVEHS
;
A
#
# COMPACT_ATOMS: atom_id res chain seq x y z
N MET A 1 47.06 -4.13 -29.92
CA MET A 1 47.51 -3.31 -28.76
C MET A 1 46.42 -3.36 -27.72
N LEU A 2 46.74 -3.61 -26.45
CA LEU A 2 45.76 -3.49 -25.37
C LEU A 2 45.48 -2.02 -25.09
N ASP A 3 44.22 -1.64 -24.95
CA ASP A 3 43.85 -0.27 -24.61
C ASP A 3 44.22 0.02 -23.14
N PRO A 4 45.11 0.99 -22.86
CA PRO A 4 45.57 1.27 -21.49
C PRO A 4 44.44 1.76 -20.56
N ASN A 5 43.36 2.30 -21.14
CA ASN A 5 42.18 2.73 -20.38
C ASN A 5 41.28 1.58 -19.93
N LEU A 6 41.48 0.35 -20.43
CA LEU A 6 40.63 -0.80 -20.13
C LEU A 6 40.63 -1.14 -18.63
N PHE A 7 41.80 -1.14 -17.98
CA PHE A 7 41.91 -1.48 -16.56
C PHE A 7 41.44 -0.33 -15.65
N SER A 8 41.67 0.92 -16.06
CA SER A 8 41.38 2.10 -15.24
C SER A 8 39.91 2.50 -15.23
N GLN A 9 39.16 2.25 -16.30
CA GLN A 9 37.78 2.76 -16.44
C GLN A 9 36.69 1.68 -16.31
N SER A 10 37.03 0.41 -16.51
CA SER A 10 36.05 -0.70 -16.57
C SER A 10 35.23 -0.91 -15.30
N PHE A 11 35.77 -0.55 -14.13
CA PHE A 11 35.11 -0.72 -12.83
C PHE A 11 34.58 0.57 -12.21
N LEU A 12 34.78 1.74 -12.85
CA LEU A 12 34.37 3.04 -12.29
C LEU A 12 32.93 3.43 -12.65
N THR A 13 32.40 2.90 -13.75
CA THR A 13 31.18 3.40 -14.38
C THR A 13 29.91 2.64 -14.00
N SER A 14 30.01 1.41 -13.48
CA SER A 14 28.83 0.62 -13.09
C SER A 14 29.14 -0.40 -11.98
N SER A 15 28.21 -0.57 -11.04
CA SER A 15 28.24 -1.61 -10.01
C SER A 15 26.92 -2.39 -10.01
N PRO A 16 26.95 -3.70 -10.28
CA PRO A 16 28.10 -4.50 -10.67
C PRO A 16 28.60 -4.16 -12.10
N PRO A 17 29.90 -4.40 -12.40
CA PRO A 17 30.46 -4.17 -13.73
C PRO A 17 29.77 -5.05 -14.77
N ASN A 18 29.62 -4.55 -16.00
CA ASN A 18 29.00 -5.31 -17.09
C ASN A 18 29.80 -6.62 -17.37
N GLY A 19 29.10 -7.73 -17.61
CA GLY A 19 29.72 -9.04 -17.83
C GLY A 19 30.72 -9.06 -18.99
N ASP A 20 30.40 -8.36 -20.08
CA ASP A 20 31.30 -8.23 -21.23
C ASP A 20 32.55 -7.41 -20.92
N THR A 21 32.43 -6.42 -20.03
CA THR A 21 33.59 -5.65 -19.58
C THR A 21 34.46 -6.48 -18.66
N LEU A 22 33.86 -7.25 -17.74
CA LEU A 22 34.58 -8.17 -16.85
C LEU A 22 35.35 -9.22 -17.64
N ARG A 23 34.71 -9.89 -18.60
CA ARG A 23 35.37 -10.89 -19.46
C ARG A 23 36.54 -10.29 -20.26
N ARG A 24 36.35 -9.10 -20.84
CA ARG A 24 37.42 -8.41 -21.57
C ARG A 24 38.61 -8.10 -20.67
N VAL A 25 38.37 -7.52 -19.50
CA VAL A 25 39.41 -7.17 -18.53
C VAL A 25 40.13 -8.42 -18.00
N SER A 26 39.38 -9.46 -17.63
CA SER A 26 39.95 -10.73 -17.15
C SER A 26 40.80 -11.41 -18.22
N SER A 27 40.37 -11.39 -19.48
CA SER A 27 41.16 -11.95 -20.59
C SER A 27 42.45 -11.15 -20.84
N ALA A 28 42.35 -9.82 -20.85
CA ALA A 28 43.49 -8.91 -20.96
C ALA A 28 44.51 -9.12 -19.83
N LEU A 29 44.03 -9.21 -18.58
CA LEU A 29 44.87 -9.43 -17.41
C LEU A 29 45.62 -10.76 -17.49
N ARG A 30 44.96 -11.83 -17.95
CA ARG A 30 45.59 -13.15 -18.12
C ARG A 30 46.64 -13.16 -19.22
N ILE A 31 46.44 -12.39 -20.29
CA ILE A 31 47.42 -12.24 -21.37
C ILE A 31 48.66 -11.50 -20.85
N GLU A 32 48.46 -10.36 -20.19
CA GLU A 32 49.56 -9.52 -19.67
C GLU A 32 50.41 -10.28 -18.63
N THR A 33 49.75 -11.05 -17.77
CA THR A 33 50.42 -11.83 -16.72
C THR A 33 50.94 -13.18 -17.21
N ALA A 34 50.74 -13.54 -18.48
CA ALA A 34 51.26 -14.77 -19.03
C ALA A 34 52.79 -14.74 -19.21
N GLU A 35 53.38 -13.56 -19.40
CA GLU A 35 54.82 -13.43 -19.64
C GLU A 35 55.65 -13.73 -18.38
N PRO A 36 56.65 -14.63 -18.46
CA PRO A 36 57.43 -15.08 -17.30
C PRO A 36 58.35 -14.00 -16.71
N LYS A 37 58.54 -12.87 -17.41
CA LYS A 37 59.40 -11.77 -16.96
C LYS A 37 58.77 -10.91 -15.87
N VAL A 38 57.44 -10.89 -15.76
CA VAL A 38 56.72 -9.90 -14.93
C VAL A 38 56.42 -10.44 -13.55
N LEU A 39 56.05 -11.73 -13.43
CA LEU A 39 55.58 -12.34 -12.18
C LEU A 39 56.03 -13.79 -12.05
N GLY A 40 56.32 -14.22 -10.82
CA GLY A 40 56.61 -15.63 -10.52
C GLY A 40 55.40 -16.55 -10.80
N THR A 41 55.68 -17.82 -11.10
CA THR A 41 54.66 -18.85 -11.43
C THR A 41 53.47 -18.93 -10.46
N PRO A 42 53.65 -18.99 -9.11
CA PRO A 42 52.52 -19.11 -8.20
C PRO A 42 51.58 -17.89 -8.22
N VAL A 43 52.14 -16.69 -8.44
CA VAL A 43 51.37 -15.45 -8.51
C VAL A 43 50.53 -15.42 -9.78
N ARG A 44 51.09 -15.85 -10.92
CA ARG A 44 50.38 -15.95 -12.20
C ARG A 44 49.21 -16.92 -12.16
N GLU A 45 49.41 -18.08 -11.52
CA GLU A 45 48.33 -19.04 -11.30
C GLU A 45 47.24 -18.47 -10.41
N CYS A 46 47.61 -17.78 -9.33
CA CYS A 46 46.65 -17.13 -8.44
C CYS A 46 45.79 -16.11 -9.21
N ILE A 47 46.42 -15.22 -9.99
CA ILE A 47 45.71 -14.23 -10.81
C ILE A 47 44.77 -14.91 -11.81
N SER A 48 45.23 -15.97 -12.47
CA SER A 48 44.40 -16.73 -13.43
C SER A 48 43.19 -17.38 -12.76
N ARG A 49 43.37 -17.96 -11.56
CA ARG A 49 42.30 -18.56 -10.75
C ARG A 49 41.32 -17.50 -10.24
N LEU A 50 41.82 -16.34 -9.80
CA LEU A 50 40.99 -15.22 -9.37
C LEU A 50 40.14 -14.69 -10.54
N ALA A 51 40.75 -14.46 -11.71
CA ALA A 51 40.03 -14.01 -12.90
C ALA A 51 38.90 -14.99 -13.27
N ALA A 52 39.20 -16.29 -13.36
CA ALA A 52 38.19 -17.30 -13.65
C ALA A 52 37.10 -17.40 -12.55
N GLY A 53 37.50 -17.28 -11.28
CA GLY A 53 36.58 -17.29 -10.14
C GLY A 53 35.61 -16.11 -10.18
N THR A 54 36.09 -14.90 -10.49
CA THR A 54 35.25 -13.70 -10.59
C THR A 54 34.24 -13.80 -11.74
N GLU A 55 34.64 -14.31 -12.90
CA GLU A 55 33.73 -14.56 -14.03
C GLU A 55 32.63 -15.57 -13.67
N ARG A 56 33.00 -16.65 -12.98
CA ARG A 56 32.05 -17.67 -12.53
C ARG A 56 31.05 -17.10 -11.52
N LEU A 57 31.54 -16.38 -10.51
CA LEU A 57 30.68 -15.73 -9.50
C LEU A 57 29.74 -14.71 -10.14
N TYR A 58 30.21 -13.97 -11.14
CA TYR A 58 29.37 -13.04 -11.89
C TYR A 58 28.25 -13.76 -12.64
N ALA A 59 28.55 -14.84 -13.35
CA ALA A 59 27.56 -15.65 -14.05
C ALA A 59 26.52 -16.25 -13.09
N GLU A 60 26.98 -16.82 -11.97
CA GLU A 60 26.10 -17.35 -10.92
C GLU A 60 25.19 -16.25 -10.33
N ASN A 61 25.75 -15.06 -10.05
CA ASN A 61 24.98 -13.92 -9.54
C ASN A 61 23.92 -13.45 -10.54
N SER A 62 24.25 -13.40 -11.83
CA SER A 62 23.31 -13.05 -12.91
C SER A 62 22.15 -14.04 -12.99
N ILE A 63 22.43 -15.35 -12.94
CA ILE A 63 21.42 -16.41 -12.93
C ILE A 63 20.54 -16.29 -11.67
N LEU A 64 21.12 -16.02 -10.51
CA LEU A 64 20.34 -15.84 -9.28
C LEU A 64 19.43 -14.62 -9.34
N LYS A 65 19.92 -13.48 -9.86
CA LYS A 65 19.12 -12.27 -10.03
C LYS A 65 17.93 -12.49 -10.96
N THR A 66 18.13 -13.15 -12.08
CA THR A 66 17.04 -13.46 -13.03
C THR A 66 16.00 -14.41 -12.40
N ARG A 67 16.44 -15.46 -11.70
CA ARG A 67 15.54 -16.35 -10.94
C ARG A 67 14.75 -15.60 -9.86
N LEU A 68 15.42 -14.71 -9.12
CA LEU A 68 14.79 -13.89 -8.10
C LEU A 68 13.73 -12.98 -8.72
N GLN A 69 14.06 -12.28 -9.80
CA GLN A 69 13.11 -11.42 -10.52
C GLN A 69 11.88 -12.22 -10.97
N ALA A 70 12.07 -13.39 -11.59
CA ALA A 70 10.95 -14.26 -12.00
C ALA A 70 10.09 -14.72 -10.81
N ALA A 71 10.72 -15.16 -9.71
CA ALA A 71 10.00 -15.57 -8.51
C ALA A 71 9.22 -14.41 -7.87
N THR A 72 9.83 -13.23 -7.79
CA THR A 72 9.16 -12.03 -7.26
C THR A 72 8.00 -11.58 -8.13
N ALA A 73 8.09 -11.70 -9.45
CA ALA A 73 6.99 -11.39 -10.37
C ALA A 73 5.80 -12.35 -10.19
N VAL A 74 6.06 -13.64 -9.96
CA VAL A 74 5.00 -14.61 -9.64
C VAL A 74 4.36 -14.30 -8.29
N LEU A 75 5.18 -13.98 -7.28
CA LEU A 75 4.68 -13.64 -5.94
C LEU A 75 3.87 -12.33 -5.95
N SER A 76 4.32 -11.29 -6.67
CA SER A 76 3.55 -10.05 -6.80
C SER A 76 2.24 -10.30 -7.53
N ALA A 77 2.25 -11.05 -8.62
CA ALA A 77 1.03 -11.41 -9.36
C ALA A 77 0.04 -12.24 -8.53
N ARG A 78 0.52 -13.06 -7.58
CA ARG A 78 -0.33 -13.81 -6.64
C ARG A 78 -0.84 -12.93 -5.49
N LYS A 79 -0.02 -12.00 -4.99
CA LYS A 79 -0.40 -11.05 -3.93
C LYS A 79 -1.44 -10.05 -4.42
N GLU A 80 -1.32 -9.61 -5.67
CA GLU A 80 -2.34 -8.82 -6.34
C GLU A 80 -3.55 -9.71 -6.64
N ALA A 81 -4.52 -9.73 -5.71
CA ALA A 81 -5.85 -10.18 -6.08
C ALA A 81 -6.31 -9.30 -7.25
N LYS A 82 -6.53 -9.90 -8.43
CA LYS A 82 -7.05 -9.23 -9.65
C LYS A 82 -8.55 -9.39 -9.84
N LYS A 83 -9.18 -10.33 -9.10
CA LYS A 83 -10.64 -10.53 -9.04
C LYS A 83 -11.11 -10.84 -7.61
N GLY A 84 -12.39 -10.64 -7.34
CA GLY A 84 -13.06 -11.10 -6.12
C GLY A 84 -13.33 -10.02 -5.06
N LYS A 85 -13.97 -10.43 -3.96
CA LYS A 85 -14.49 -9.56 -2.89
C LYS A 85 -13.43 -8.56 -2.38
N ARG A 86 -12.18 -9.01 -2.23
CA ARG A 86 -11.09 -8.20 -1.65
C ARG A 86 -10.70 -6.95 -2.45
N ILE A 87 -10.96 -6.92 -3.77
CA ILE A 87 -10.72 -5.74 -4.62
C ILE A 87 -11.89 -4.79 -4.56
N ALA A 88 -13.12 -5.33 -4.65
CA ALA A 88 -14.34 -4.52 -4.53
C ALA A 88 -14.38 -3.74 -3.20
N LEU A 89 -13.77 -4.32 -2.16
CA LEU A 89 -13.73 -3.77 -0.81
C LEU A 89 -12.45 -2.97 -0.49
N LYS A 90 -11.45 -2.91 -1.38
CA LYS A 90 -10.12 -2.33 -1.08
C LYS A 90 -10.17 -0.82 -0.81
N ASP A 91 -11.00 -0.12 -1.57
CA ASP A 91 -11.14 1.35 -1.53
C ASP A 91 -12.53 1.78 -1.02
N GLN A 92 -13.31 0.84 -0.48
CA GLN A 92 -14.62 1.13 0.12
C GLN A 92 -14.48 1.25 1.64
N LEU A 93 -14.97 2.36 2.20
CA LEU A 93 -15.17 2.47 3.64
C LEU A 93 -16.31 1.54 4.05
N LEU A 94 -15.96 0.37 4.57
CA LEU A 94 -16.94 -0.61 5.04
C LEU A 94 -17.41 -0.25 6.44
N LEU A 95 -18.50 0.51 6.52
CA LEU A 95 -19.30 0.57 7.72
C LEU A 95 -20.30 -0.59 7.64
N THR A 96 -20.30 -1.47 8.64
CA THR A 96 -21.39 -2.45 8.71
C THR A 96 -22.70 -1.72 8.97
N THR A 97 -23.82 -2.33 8.57
CA THR A 97 -25.15 -1.80 8.91
C THR A 97 -25.26 -1.55 10.41
N GLU A 98 -24.70 -2.43 11.25
CA GLU A 98 -24.62 -2.20 12.69
C GLU A 98 -23.86 -0.94 13.08
N ASP A 99 -22.73 -0.63 12.44
CA ASP A 99 -21.94 0.58 12.74
C ASP A 99 -22.71 1.85 12.35
N ILE A 100 -23.45 1.80 11.24
CA ILE A 100 -24.35 2.89 10.82
C ILE A 100 -25.50 3.03 11.83
N TYR A 101 -26.14 1.93 12.24
CA TYR A 101 -27.18 1.98 13.26
C TYR A 101 -26.67 2.52 14.61
N LYS A 102 -25.47 2.11 15.04
CA LYS A 102 -24.86 2.60 16.30
C LYS A 102 -24.59 4.11 16.24
N THR A 103 -24.10 4.62 15.11
CA THR A 103 -23.85 6.06 14.95
C THR A 103 -25.13 6.87 14.88
N VAL A 104 -26.12 6.44 14.10
CA VAL A 104 -27.43 7.13 14.01
C VAL A 104 -28.13 7.13 15.37
N THR A 105 -28.18 5.99 16.06
CA THR A 105 -28.83 5.91 17.38
C THR A 105 -28.13 6.75 18.44
N ALA A 106 -26.80 6.90 18.37
CA ALA A 106 -26.05 7.81 19.24
C ALA A 106 -26.42 9.28 18.97
N LEU A 107 -26.48 9.69 17.69
CA LEU A 107 -26.86 11.04 17.29
C LEU A 107 -28.31 11.39 17.69
N ASP A 108 -29.24 10.44 17.55
CA ASP A 108 -30.64 10.64 17.95
C ASP A 108 -30.80 10.82 19.47
N LYS A 109 -30.04 10.05 20.27
CA LYS A 109 -30.02 10.21 21.73
C LYS A 109 -29.46 11.58 22.12
N ASP A 110 -28.36 11.99 21.51
CA ASP A 110 -27.76 13.31 21.71
C ASP A 110 -28.72 14.45 21.34
N ALA A 111 -29.45 14.31 20.23
CA ALA A 111 -30.44 15.28 19.78
C ALA A 111 -31.62 15.38 20.76
N LYS A 112 -32.12 14.24 21.27
CA LYS A 112 -33.17 14.18 22.29
C LYS A 112 -32.73 14.87 23.58
N GLU A 113 -31.54 14.55 24.09
CA GLU A 113 -31.01 15.20 25.29
C GLU A 113 -30.83 16.71 25.13
N ARG A 114 -30.31 17.17 23.98
CA ARG A 114 -30.16 18.60 23.69
C ARG A 114 -31.52 19.29 23.64
N ARG A 115 -32.53 18.65 23.05
CA ARG A 115 -33.91 19.15 23.00
C ARG A 115 -34.49 19.27 24.40
N GLU A 116 -34.35 18.24 25.24
CA GLU A 116 -34.82 18.25 26.63
C GLU A 116 -34.14 19.34 27.47
N LYS A 117 -32.80 19.46 27.37
CA LYS A 117 -32.02 20.53 28.03
C LYS A 117 -32.47 21.92 27.55
N ARG A 118 -32.85 22.07 26.28
CA ARG A 118 -33.37 23.34 25.74
C ARG A 118 -34.77 23.65 26.28
N ILE A 119 -35.65 22.64 26.35
CA ILE A 119 -37.00 22.77 26.91
C ILE A 119 -36.94 23.10 28.41
N SER A 120 -36.08 22.43 29.17
CA SER A 120 -35.93 22.69 30.61
C SER A 120 -35.38 24.09 30.88
N ARG A 121 -34.40 24.56 30.09
CA ARG A 121 -33.92 25.96 30.16
C ARG A 121 -35.00 26.97 29.80
N LYS A 122 -35.83 26.70 28.78
CA LYS A 122 -36.94 27.58 28.40
C LYS A 122 -38.02 27.62 29.49
N ARG A 123 -38.35 26.48 30.11
CA ARG A 123 -39.25 26.41 31.26
C ARG A 123 -38.69 27.14 32.48
N LYS A 124 -37.40 27.01 32.77
CA LYS A 124 -36.74 27.72 33.89
C LYS A 124 -36.72 29.23 33.68
N ARG A 125 -36.49 29.71 32.44
CA ARG A 125 -36.61 31.14 32.10
C ARG A 125 -38.04 31.64 32.25
N LYS A 126 -39.03 30.88 31.76
CA LYS A 126 -40.45 31.23 31.90
C LYS A 126 -40.91 31.26 33.38
N ALA A 127 -40.33 30.43 34.24
CA ALA A 127 -40.57 30.43 35.68
C ALA A 127 -39.83 31.55 36.43
N GLN A 128 -38.80 32.14 35.83
CA GLN A 128 -38.05 33.27 36.37
C GLN A 128 -38.62 34.62 35.90
N GLU A 129 -39.33 34.62 34.77
CA GLU A 129 -40.08 35.74 34.20
C GLU A 129 -41.51 35.83 34.76
N SER A 130 -42.01 34.76 35.39
CA SER A 130 -43.33 34.72 36.04
C SER A 130 -43.39 35.35 37.44
N ASP A 131 -42.35 36.08 37.87
CA ASP A 131 -42.43 37.02 39.00
C ASP A 131 -42.68 38.47 38.53
N SER A 132 -42.93 38.65 37.23
CA SER A 132 -43.36 39.91 36.64
C SER A 132 -44.46 39.64 35.60
N GLU A 133 -45.68 39.60 36.12
CA GLU A 133 -46.96 39.89 35.47
C GLU A 133 -47.45 38.95 34.36
N ALA A 134 -48.69 38.48 34.59
CA ALA A 134 -49.54 37.78 33.65
C ALA A 134 -49.83 38.66 32.42
N GLU A 135 -50.15 38.02 31.29
CA GLU A 135 -51.19 38.42 30.33
C GLU A 135 -51.26 37.36 29.21
N ASP A 136 -52.41 37.38 28.55
CA ASP A 136 -53.15 36.25 28.01
C ASP A 136 -52.75 35.84 26.57
N MET A 137 -53.40 34.77 26.08
CA MET A 137 -53.77 34.45 24.68
C MET A 137 -53.30 33.11 24.12
N ALA A 138 -54.32 32.27 23.91
CA ALA A 138 -54.35 31.04 23.15
C ALA A 138 -54.07 31.25 21.65
N SER A 139 -53.49 30.24 20.99
CA SER A 139 -53.90 29.90 19.62
C SER A 139 -53.54 28.45 19.25
N SER A 140 -54.62 27.71 19.03
CA SER A 140 -54.86 26.52 18.20
C SER A 140 -53.78 26.06 17.20
N GLY A 141 -53.71 24.74 17.01
CA GLY A 141 -53.08 24.11 15.84
C GLY A 141 -52.78 22.62 16.02
N ASN A 142 -53.82 21.78 15.97
CA ASN A 142 -53.69 20.35 15.70
C ASN A 142 -53.23 20.16 14.26
N GLU A 143 -52.18 19.39 14.02
CA GLU A 143 -51.96 18.72 12.72
C GLU A 143 -51.63 17.25 12.97
N GLU A 144 -52.48 16.40 12.40
CA GLU A 144 -52.47 14.94 12.42
C GLU A 144 -51.29 14.33 11.63
N PRO A 145 -50.96 13.04 11.86
CA PRO A 145 -49.78 12.39 11.30
C PRO A 145 -49.97 12.02 9.82
N SER A 146 -49.01 12.39 8.97
CA SER A 146 -48.99 11.91 7.57
C SER A 146 -48.67 10.41 7.48
N PRO A 147 -49.34 9.64 6.58
CA PRO A 147 -49.14 8.20 6.45
C PRO A 147 -47.79 7.85 5.84
N LEU A 148 -47.12 6.84 6.39
CA LEU A 148 -45.93 6.21 5.81
C LEU A 148 -46.30 5.45 4.52
N PRO A 149 -45.46 5.46 3.46
CA PRO A 149 -45.70 4.64 2.28
C PRO A 149 -45.51 3.15 2.59
N GLU A 150 -46.43 2.34 2.04
CA GLU A 150 -46.45 0.88 2.08
C GLU A 150 -45.20 0.28 1.43
N LEU A 151 -44.52 -0.63 2.14
CA LEU A 151 -43.41 -1.41 1.60
C LEU A 151 -43.98 -2.61 0.84
N HIS A 152 -43.98 -2.54 -0.49
CA HIS A 152 -44.38 -3.67 -1.33
C HIS A 152 -43.27 -4.72 -1.48
N GLU A 153 -43.65 -5.95 -1.10
CA GLU A 153 -43.46 -7.26 -1.75
C GLU A 153 -42.05 -7.85 -1.95
N CYS A 154 -41.87 -9.03 -1.33
CA CYS A 154 -40.70 -9.90 -1.37
C CYS A 154 -40.41 -10.45 -2.77
N ILE A 155 -39.13 -10.51 -3.14
CA ILE A 155 -38.67 -11.24 -4.33
C ILE A 155 -38.58 -12.74 -3.97
N VAL A 156 -39.37 -13.57 -4.66
CA VAL A 156 -39.26 -15.04 -4.61
C VAL A 156 -38.11 -15.47 -5.52
N VAL A 157 -37.16 -16.23 -4.97
CA VAL A 157 -36.10 -16.88 -5.74
C VAL A 157 -36.49 -18.33 -5.95
N GLU A 158 -36.84 -18.69 -7.18
CA GLU A 158 -36.97 -20.10 -7.55
C GLU A 158 -35.59 -20.74 -7.74
N HIS A 159 -35.41 -21.90 -7.15
CA HIS A 159 -34.23 -22.74 -7.37
C HIS A 159 -34.49 -23.64 -8.58
N SER A 160 -33.66 -23.46 -9.61
CA SER A 160 -33.50 -24.43 -10.72
C SER A 160 -32.51 -25.51 -10.34
#